data_AF-A0A7M7HPA5-F1
#
_entry.id   AF-A0A7M7HPA5-F1
#
_cell.length_a   1.000
_cell.length_b   1.000
_cell.length_c   1.000
_cell.angle_alpha   90.00
_cell.angle_beta   90.00
_cell.angle_gamma   90.00
#
_symmetry.space_group_name_H-M   'P 1'
#
loop_
_entity.id
_entity.type
_entity.pdbx_description
1 polymer ?
#
loop_
_entity_poly.entity_id
_entity_poly.type
_entity_poly.pdbx_seq_one_letter_code
_entity_poly.pdbx_strand_id
1 'polypeptide(L)'
;MNTADNIRSLDSEFTTANGMTSHILEYPSLTLPSAEDDVLPLPSRLALFFLGHWFSKREKNDAKSLTKPYKEKTYGTVNKSETDEEKCVGDRWSSMDDETSLMITYDGNMDIRKDHNSIRKRLTGCCCLDVLGIVYLFLSCGMMIFDLEAYVRSYWGVKEYALHFVTYTTFIVQLMVVPFWCLYTRMKNIMTCSRIQRRVSTMSRAFIARRINVIRRGRSEAKILSWFPFLCILALPTMTGCFRILYDYFFRVCKSESIHGEVGHWNSLLGSVIYGCFCYIIYLERRSFEIEAHQIFRYAIEQAPYQNVDAVLSRIRHFSIQYKILRRQIRAWMAFTIVVSTWGLTSHITWNYLVFSQKDLPPDVLRTIYFLNALVTTQKITFIAVPYFALGGLNMDHIWRYLKEDITHCREHKYKKYWKAVIIYVKDINKMFSGILTPSIISTGLGIYLGLNLTNSQDIGFWIGPATVGCNLTNHTG
;
A
#
# COMPACT_ATOMS: atom_id res chain seq x y z
N MET A 1 -68.05 -23.79 22.11
CA MET A 1 -67.21 -23.99 23.30
C MET A 1 -66.76 -22.60 23.72
N ASN A 2 -67.40 -22.09 24.77
CA ASN A 2 -67.36 -20.71 25.26
C ASN A 2 -66.16 -20.47 26.17
N THR A 3 -65.64 -19.23 26.15
CA THR A 3 -65.13 -18.38 27.27
C THR A 3 -64.23 -17.32 26.60
N ALA A 4 -64.59 -16.03 26.43
CA ALA A 4 -65.19 -15.03 27.31
C ALA A 4 -64.33 -14.68 28.54
N ASP A 5 -63.96 -13.40 28.57
CA ASP A 5 -63.73 -12.53 29.73
C ASP A 5 -62.44 -12.67 30.56
N ASN A 6 -61.58 -11.65 30.49
CA ASN A 6 -61.48 -10.75 31.65
C ASN A 6 -60.95 -9.35 31.31
N ILE A 7 -61.74 -8.39 31.78
CA ILE A 7 -61.59 -6.94 31.73
C ILE A 7 -61.08 -6.46 33.10
N ARG A 8 -60.48 -5.26 33.11
CA ARG A 8 -60.47 -4.23 34.17
C ARG A 8 -59.22 -4.02 35.06
N SER A 9 -58.67 -2.83 34.81
CA SER A 9 -58.49 -1.70 35.74
C SER A 9 -57.50 -1.82 36.88
N LEU A 10 -56.52 -0.91 36.85
CA LEU A 10 -56.13 -0.11 38.01
C LEU A 10 -55.65 1.26 37.52
N ASP A 11 -56.49 2.26 37.77
CA ASP A 11 -56.19 3.69 37.69
C ASP A 11 -55.54 4.16 38.99
N SER A 12 -54.77 5.24 38.85
CA SER A 12 -54.63 6.38 39.77
C SER A 12 -53.57 6.40 40.89
N GLU A 13 -52.81 7.51 40.83
CA GLU A 13 -52.26 8.34 41.92
C GLU A 13 -50.99 7.90 42.69
N PHE A 14 -49.86 8.59 42.45
CA PHE A 14 -49.29 9.57 43.41
C PHE A 14 -48.01 10.26 42.85
N THR A 15 -48.13 11.58 42.63
CA THR A 15 -47.22 12.70 42.95
C THR A 15 -45.68 12.58 42.98
N THR A 16 -45.06 13.44 42.15
CA THR A 16 -43.92 14.35 42.40
C THR A 16 -42.73 13.89 43.26
N ALA A 17 -41.56 13.77 42.63
CA ALA A 17 -40.29 14.16 43.23
C ALA A 17 -39.30 14.64 42.16
N ASN A 18 -38.96 15.94 42.26
CA ASN A 18 -37.83 16.57 41.61
C ASN A 18 -36.52 15.87 42.00
N GLY A 19 -35.63 15.67 41.03
CA GLY A 19 -34.29 15.17 41.30
C GLY A 19 -33.52 14.74 40.06
N MET A 20 -33.58 15.53 38.98
CA MET A 20 -32.73 15.27 37.81
C MET A 20 -31.33 15.83 38.10
N THR A 21 -30.53 15.02 38.79
CA THR A 21 -29.08 15.17 38.87
C THR A 21 -28.52 15.04 37.45
N SER A 22 -28.11 16.16 36.89
CA SER A 22 -27.30 16.21 35.68
C SER A 22 -25.99 15.48 35.95
N HIS A 23 -25.92 14.20 35.57
CA HIS A 23 -24.64 13.54 35.35
C HIS A 23 -23.96 14.24 34.17
N ILE A 24 -23.19 15.27 34.49
CA ILE A 24 -22.14 15.80 33.63
C ILE A 24 -21.19 14.63 33.41
N LEU A 25 -21.29 13.99 32.23
CA LEU A 25 -20.21 13.17 31.72
C LEU A 25 -19.03 14.13 31.50
N GLU A 26 -18.16 14.23 32.50
CA GLU A 26 -16.80 14.74 32.32
C GLU A 26 -16.10 13.79 31.34
N TYR A 27 -16.12 14.15 30.06
CA TYR A 27 -15.22 13.55 29.11
C TYR A 27 -13.79 13.94 29.50
N PRO A 28 -12.87 12.97 29.61
CA PRO A 28 -11.51 13.25 30.02
C PRO A 28 -10.91 14.25 29.04
N SER A 29 -10.43 15.37 29.59
CA SER A 29 -9.62 16.35 28.87
C SER A 29 -8.58 15.62 28.02
N LEU A 30 -8.46 16.06 26.76
CA LEU A 30 -7.65 15.45 25.73
C LEU A 30 -6.16 15.64 26.07
N THR A 31 -5.65 14.91 27.07
CA THR A 31 -4.22 14.86 27.39
C THR A 31 -3.50 14.26 26.21
N LEU A 32 -2.74 15.09 25.48
CA LEU A 32 -1.87 14.65 24.40
C LEU A 32 -0.92 13.55 24.92
N PRO A 33 -0.67 12.49 24.13
CA PRO A 33 0.31 11.48 24.50
C PRO A 33 1.68 12.15 24.69
N SER A 34 2.40 11.72 25.74
CA SER A 34 3.72 12.24 26.05
C SER A 34 4.69 11.95 24.89
N ALA A 35 5.69 12.81 24.73
CA ALA A 35 6.67 12.76 23.64
C ALA A 35 7.57 11.51 23.63
N GLU A 36 7.33 10.52 24.50
CA GLU A 36 7.98 9.20 24.48
C GLU A 36 7.32 8.22 23.49
N ASP A 37 6.13 8.54 22.99
CA ASP A 37 5.31 7.67 22.14
C ASP A 37 5.62 7.68 20.63
N ASP A 38 6.60 8.48 20.17
CA ASP A 38 6.93 8.65 18.74
C ASP A 38 7.78 7.52 18.13
N VAL A 39 8.02 6.43 18.87
CA VAL A 39 8.73 5.27 18.33
C VAL A 39 7.75 4.43 17.50
N LEU A 40 7.97 4.39 16.18
CA LEU A 40 7.25 3.50 15.28
C LEU A 40 7.24 2.06 15.83
N PRO A 41 6.12 1.32 15.69
CA PRO A 41 6.06 -0.08 16.09
C PRO A 41 7.18 -0.91 15.43
N LEU A 42 7.70 -1.89 16.16
CA LEU A 42 8.82 -2.72 15.70
C LEU A 42 8.55 -3.39 14.34
N PRO A 43 7.34 -3.94 14.04
CA PRO A 43 7.06 -4.51 12.72
C PRO A 43 7.17 -3.50 11.59
N SER A 44 6.64 -2.29 11.78
CA SER A 44 6.72 -1.21 10.80
C SER A 44 8.17 -0.74 10.59
N ARG A 45 8.98 -0.72 11.65
CA ARG A 45 10.41 -0.40 11.56
C ARG A 45 11.19 -1.44 10.77
N LEU A 46 10.90 -2.73 10.97
CA LEU A 46 11.53 -3.80 10.19
C LEU A 46 11.12 -3.73 8.72
N ALA A 47 9.84 -3.54 8.43
CA ALA A 47 9.37 -3.38 7.06
C ALA A 47 10.07 -2.20 6.36
N LEU A 48 10.15 -1.05 7.04
CA LEU A 48 10.87 0.12 6.54
C LEU A 48 12.37 -0.16 6.34
N PHE A 49 13.00 -0.89 7.25
CA PHE A 49 14.41 -1.27 7.14
C PHE A 49 14.70 -2.08 5.87
N PHE A 50 13.87 -3.09 5.57
CA PHE A 50 13.99 -3.88 4.35
C PHE A 50 13.69 -3.09 3.07
N LEU A 51 12.86 -2.05 3.15
CA LEU A 51 12.66 -1.09 2.07
C LEU A 51 13.81 -0.05 1.99
N GLY A 52 14.87 -0.25 2.76
CA GLY A 52 16.08 0.59 2.83
C GLY A 52 15.96 1.83 3.71
N HIS A 53 14.86 2.03 4.44
CA HIS A 53 14.62 3.23 5.25
C HIS A 53 15.27 3.04 6.62
N TRP A 54 16.57 3.33 6.70
CA TRP A 54 17.35 3.08 7.91
C TRP A 54 17.28 4.22 8.91
N PHE A 55 17.00 3.88 10.17
CA PHE A 55 16.75 4.84 11.25
C PHE A 55 18.04 5.44 11.81
N SER A 56 18.08 6.76 11.97
CA SER A 56 19.10 7.40 12.81
C SER A 56 18.66 7.39 14.27
N LYS A 57 19.57 7.00 15.18
CA LYS A 57 19.34 7.04 16.64
C LYS A 57 18.97 8.45 17.14
N ARG A 58 19.26 9.51 16.36
CA ARG A 58 18.96 10.93 16.67
C ARG A 58 17.59 11.45 16.23
N GLU A 59 16.87 10.80 15.32
CA GLU A 59 15.54 11.25 14.86
C GLU A 59 14.48 11.21 15.97
N LYS A 60 14.70 10.41 17.02
CA LYS A 60 13.88 10.42 18.25
C LYS A 60 13.78 11.81 18.89
N ASN A 61 14.73 12.70 18.65
CA ASN A 61 14.75 14.04 19.25
C ASN A 61 14.08 15.11 18.37
N ASP A 62 14.04 14.91 17.05
CA ASP A 62 13.41 15.86 16.11
C ASP A 62 11.89 15.66 16.02
N ALA A 63 11.40 14.41 16.15
CA ALA A 63 9.97 14.13 16.31
C ALA A 63 9.36 14.88 17.52
N LYS A 64 10.10 14.94 18.64
CA LYS A 64 9.74 15.74 19.83
C LYS A 64 9.62 17.25 19.56
N SER A 65 10.28 17.78 18.52
CA SER A 65 10.27 19.21 18.18
C SER A 65 9.14 19.59 17.21
N LEU A 66 8.78 18.68 16.30
CA LEU A 66 7.74 18.85 15.28
C LEU A 66 6.31 18.63 15.82
N THR A 67 6.17 18.09 17.02
CA THR A 67 4.90 17.84 17.71
C THR A 67 4.48 18.96 18.66
N LYS A 68 5.26 20.05 18.77
CA LYS A 68 4.73 21.29 19.37
C LYS A 68 3.54 21.74 18.52
N PRO A 69 2.32 21.80 19.08
CA PRO A 69 1.15 22.17 18.31
C PRO A 69 1.39 23.54 17.69
N TYR A 70 1.11 23.66 16.39
CA TYR A 70 0.82 24.96 15.80
C TYR A 70 -0.38 25.47 16.58
N LYS A 71 -0.16 26.40 17.52
CA LYS A 71 -1.26 27.13 18.13
C LYS A 71 -1.97 27.81 16.97
N GLU A 72 -3.09 27.24 16.56
CA GLU A 72 -4.03 27.88 15.68
C GLU A 72 -4.37 29.19 16.39
N LYS A 73 -3.79 30.31 15.93
CA LYS A 73 -4.21 31.63 16.38
C LYS A 73 -5.68 31.70 15.99
N THR A 74 -6.56 31.55 16.96
CA THR A 74 -7.97 31.88 16.83
C THR A 74 -7.98 33.29 16.26
N TYR A 75 -8.38 33.43 15.00
CA TYR A 75 -8.62 34.75 14.43
C TYR A 75 -9.68 35.37 15.32
N GLY A 76 -9.29 36.39 16.07
CA GLY A 76 -10.23 37.20 16.83
C GLY A 76 -11.29 37.67 15.86
N THR A 77 -12.55 37.43 16.23
CA THR A 77 -13.72 37.98 15.57
C THR A 77 -13.53 39.49 15.45
N VAL A 78 -13.14 39.95 14.26
CA VAL A 78 -13.21 41.35 13.90
C VAL A 78 -14.70 41.63 13.69
N ASN A 79 -15.32 42.27 14.68
CA ASN A 79 -16.60 42.91 14.52
C ASN A 79 -16.43 44.00 13.45
N LYS A 80 -16.73 43.68 12.19
CA LYS A 80 -16.99 44.68 11.16
C LYS A 80 -18.50 44.93 11.17
N SER A 81 -18.83 46.15 11.58
CA SER A 81 -20.15 46.76 11.43
C SER A 81 -20.62 46.70 9.98
N GLU A 82 -21.90 46.41 9.83
CA GLU A 82 -22.68 46.54 8.61
C GLU A 82 -22.48 47.89 7.94
N THR A 83 -22.26 47.89 6.63
CA THR A 83 -23.09 48.64 5.68
C THR A 83 -22.74 48.22 4.24
N ASP A 84 -23.82 48.16 3.46
CA ASP A 84 -23.90 48.24 2.00
C ASP A 84 -24.04 46.94 1.19
N GLU A 85 -25.26 46.84 0.67
CA GLU A 85 -25.78 45.99 -0.38
C GLU A 85 -24.98 46.12 -1.69
N GLU A 86 -24.72 45.02 -2.40
CA GLU A 86 -25.11 44.95 -3.82
C GLU A 86 -24.99 43.53 -4.43
N LYS A 87 -26.09 43.15 -5.09
CA LYS A 87 -26.25 42.29 -6.29
C LYS A 87 -25.47 40.98 -6.42
N CYS A 88 -26.25 39.91 -6.31
CA CYS A 88 -26.04 38.65 -7.03
C CYS A 88 -26.14 38.85 -8.56
N VAL A 89 -25.07 38.54 -9.29
CA VAL A 89 -25.13 38.01 -10.66
C VAL A 89 -24.16 36.84 -10.73
N GLY A 90 -24.69 35.68 -11.11
CA GLY A 90 -23.95 34.43 -11.13
C GLY A 90 -22.97 34.36 -12.29
N ASP A 91 -21.79 33.83 -12.01
CA ASP A 91 -20.91 33.31 -13.05
C ASP A 91 -20.25 31.98 -12.65
N ARG A 92 -20.54 31.00 -13.51
CA ARG A 92 -19.68 29.96 -14.06
C ARG A 92 -18.42 29.59 -13.24
N TRP A 93 -18.50 28.44 -12.58
CA TRP A 93 -17.32 27.68 -12.17
C TRP A 93 -16.62 27.12 -13.42
N SER A 94 -15.75 27.91 -14.05
CA SER A 94 -14.85 27.44 -15.12
C SER A 94 -13.40 27.38 -14.63
N SER A 95 -12.78 26.23 -14.94
CA SER A 95 -11.34 25.92 -14.92
C SER A 95 -10.60 26.17 -13.60
N MET A 96 -10.59 25.13 -12.76
CA MET A 96 -9.58 24.96 -11.71
C MET A 96 -8.51 23.97 -12.20
N ASP A 97 -7.91 24.28 -13.35
CA ASP A 97 -6.74 23.60 -13.91
C ASP A 97 -5.58 24.60 -13.95
N ASP A 98 -5.10 24.99 -12.76
CA ASP A 98 -3.71 25.36 -12.48
C ASP A 98 -3.67 26.02 -11.09
N GLU A 99 -3.07 25.32 -10.13
CA GLU A 99 -2.33 25.91 -8.99
C GLU A 99 -1.96 24.78 -8.01
N THR A 100 -0.80 24.17 -8.25
CA THR A 100 -0.08 23.45 -7.19
C THR A 100 0.94 24.38 -6.50
N SER A 101 0.81 25.70 -6.68
CA SER A 101 1.84 26.68 -6.37
C SER A 101 1.47 27.74 -5.32
N LEU A 102 0.25 27.76 -4.77
CA LEU A 102 -0.10 28.81 -3.80
C LEU A 102 -0.48 28.25 -2.42
N MET A 103 0.05 28.94 -1.42
CA MET A 103 -0.26 28.89 0.02
C MET A 103 0.29 27.74 0.86
N ILE A 104 1.54 27.92 1.31
CA ILE A 104 1.82 28.00 2.76
C ILE A 104 2.86 29.12 2.97
N THR A 105 2.42 30.35 3.24
CA THR A 105 3.27 31.42 3.75
C THR A 105 3.67 31.07 5.19
N TYR A 106 4.95 30.82 5.41
CA TYR A 106 5.52 30.60 6.74
C TYR A 106 6.13 31.90 7.25
N ASP A 107 5.70 32.33 8.42
CA ASP A 107 6.16 33.53 9.11
C ASP A 107 7.63 33.35 9.52
N GLY A 108 8.50 34.16 8.91
CA GLY A 108 9.94 34.14 9.11
C GLY A 108 10.33 35.01 10.30
N ASN A 109 10.41 34.41 11.49
CA ASN A 109 11.23 34.95 12.57
C ASN A 109 11.54 33.85 13.61
N MET A 110 12.54 33.02 13.29
CA MET A 110 13.22 32.17 14.28
C MET A 110 14.71 32.47 14.24
N ASP A 111 15.29 32.79 15.39
CA ASP A 111 16.70 33.05 15.65
C ASP A 111 17.65 32.12 14.89
N ILE A 112 18.26 32.64 13.81
CA ILE A 112 19.06 31.88 12.84
C ILE A 112 20.49 31.60 13.36
N ARG A 113 20.97 32.25 14.42
CA ARG A 113 22.42 32.38 14.65
C ARG A 113 23.06 31.30 15.55
N LYS A 114 22.31 30.56 16.37
CA LYS A 114 22.90 29.58 17.32
C LYS A 114 22.91 28.12 16.86
N ASP A 115 22.32 27.78 15.71
CA ASP A 115 22.04 26.38 15.37
C ASP A 115 22.77 25.84 14.12
N HIS A 116 23.67 26.60 13.51
CA HIS A 116 24.33 26.19 12.25
C HIS A 116 25.16 24.90 12.36
N ASN A 117 25.88 24.69 13.47
CA ASN A 117 26.67 23.46 13.68
C ASN A 117 25.82 22.25 14.05
N SER A 118 24.68 22.46 14.72
CA SER A 118 23.73 21.40 15.05
C SER A 118 22.93 20.99 13.81
N ILE A 119 22.49 21.96 13.01
CA ILE A 119 21.83 21.75 11.70
C ILE A 119 22.78 21.05 10.72
N ARG A 120 24.06 21.45 10.63
CA ARG A 120 25.04 20.81 9.75
C ARG A 120 25.29 19.36 10.12
N LYS A 121 25.42 19.04 11.43
CA LYS A 121 25.55 17.66 11.94
C LYS A 121 24.26 16.84 11.76
N ARG A 122 23.07 17.44 11.82
CA ARG A 122 21.78 16.79 11.52
C ARG A 122 21.65 16.45 10.03
N LEU A 123 22.00 17.39 9.15
CA LEU A 123 21.98 17.16 7.71
C LEU A 123 22.95 16.05 7.27
N THR A 124 24.19 16.06 7.78
CA THR A 124 25.19 15.05 7.37
C THR A 124 24.82 13.63 7.80
N GLY A 125 24.29 13.44 9.01
CA GLY A 125 23.86 12.12 9.49
C GLY A 125 22.62 11.57 8.78
N CYS A 126 21.66 12.43 8.42
CA CYS A 126 20.47 12.04 7.67
C CYS A 126 20.81 11.68 6.21
N CYS A 127 21.69 12.47 5.57
CA CYS A 127 22.17 12.18 4.22
C CYS A 127 22.92 10.85 4.12
N CYS A 128 23.75 10.49 5.11
CA CYS A 128 24.51 9.24 5.07
C CYS A 128 23.59 8.00 5.05
N LEU A 129 22.55 7.95 5.89
CA LEU A 129 21.62 6.81 5.93
C LEU A 129 20.75 6.71 4.67
N ASP A 130 20.35 7.84 4.10
CA ASP A 130 19.61 7.83 2.85
C ASP A 130 20.49 7.40 1.67
N VAL A 131 21.77 7.82 1.63
CA VAL A 131 22.76 7.35 0.66
C VAL A 131 22.98 5.84 0.79
N LEU A 132 23.19 5.33 2.00
CA LEU A 132 23.37 3.90 2.20
C LEU A 132 22.14 3.09 1.80
N GLY A 133 20.94 3.61 2.09
CA GLY A 133 19.70 3.00 1.65
C GLY A 133 19.54 2.97 0.11
N ILE A 134 20.05 3.99 -0.60
CA ILE A 134 20.11 3.98 -2.08
C ILE A 134 21.12 2.93 -2.55
N VAL A 135 22.31 2.88 -1.96
CA VAL A 135 23.33 1.87 -2.30
C VAL A 135 22.77 0.46 -2.12
N TYR A 136 22.09 0.21 -1.01
CA TYR A 136 21.40 -1.06 -0.76
C TYR A 136 20.38 -1.40 -1.85
N LEU A 137 19.50 -0.47 -2.21
CA LEU A 137 18.49 -0.68 -3.26
C LEU A 137 19.14 -0.86 -4.64
N PHE A 138 20.22 -0.12 -4.93
CA PHE A 138 20.96 -0.25 -6.18
C PHE A 138 21.63 -1.62 -6.29
N LEU A 139 22.27 -2.10 -5.23
CA LEU A 139 22.83 -3.45 -5.16
C LEU A 139 21.74 -4.51 -5.31
N SER A 140 20.60 -4.36 -4.62
CA SER A 140 19.47 -5.29 -4.76
C SER A 140 18.92 -5.32 -6.19
N CYS A 141 18.71 -4.17 -6.82
CA CYS A 141 18.32 -4.09 -8.23
C CYS A 141 19.37 -4.71 -9.17
N GLY A 142 20.66 -4.43 -8.94
CA GLY A 142 21.77 -4.95 -9.73
C GLY A 142 21.85 -6.47 -9.69
N MET A 143 21.68 -7.06 -8.50
CA MET A 143 21.67 -8.52 -8.34
C MET A 143 20.49 -9.16 -9.07
N MET A 144 19.29 -8.55 -9.04
CA MET A 144 18.13 -9.04 -9.77
C MET A 144 18.27 -8.86 -11.29
N ILE A 145 18.88 -7.76 -11.76
CA ILE A 145 19.19 -7.55 -13.18
C ILE A 145 20.18 -8.62 -13.66
N PHE A 146 21.24 -8.88 -12.89
CA PHE A 146 22.24 -9.88 -13.23
C PHE A 146 21.61 -11.28 -13.39
N ASP A 147 20.70 -11.64 -12.47
CA ASP A 147 19.97 -12.91 -12.51
C ASP A 147 19.04 -12.98 -13.75
N LEU A 148 18.26 -11.92 -14.01
CA LEU A 148 17.44 -11.83 -15.21
C LEU A 148 18.27 -11.89 -16.50
N GLU A 149 19.41 -11.20 -16.55
CA GLU A 149 20.30 -11.18 -17.70
C GLU A 149 20.89 -12.56 -18.00
N ALA A 150 21.34 -13.28 -16.98
CA ALA A 150 21.83 -14.64 -17.13
C ALA A 150 20.75 -15.58 -17.69
N TYR A 151 19.51 -15.45 -17.22
CA TYR A 151 18.37 -16.20 -17.76
C TYR A 151 18.03 -15.77 -19.20
N VAL A 152 18.04 -14.48 -19.52
CA VAL A 152 17.82 -14.00 -20.90
C VAL A 152 18.89 -14.55 -21.83
N ARG A 153 20.18 -14.44 -21.47
CA ARG A 153 21.28 -14.96 -22.31
C ARG A 153 21.19 -16.47 -22.54
N SER A 154 20.71 -17.22 -21.56
CA SER A 154 20.64 -18.69 -21.63
C SER A 154 19.43 -19.21 -22.42
N TYR A 155 18.30 -18.48 -22.41
CA TYR A 155 17.03 -19.00 -22.92
C TYR A 155 16.39 -18.15 -24.03
N TRP A 156 16.89 -16.94 -24.28
CA TRP A 156 16.33 -16.07 -25.31
C TRP A 156 16.53 -16.64 -26.71
N GLY A 157 15.46 -16.69 -27.50
CA GLY A 157 15.49 -17.22 -28.87
C GLY A 157 15.40 -18.74 -28.97
N VAL A 158 15.50 -19.48 -27.87
CA VAL A 158 15.38 -20.94 -27.86
C VAL A 158 13.93 -21.34 -27.62
N LYS A 159 13.24 -21.74 -28.70
CA LYS A 159 11.80 -22.03 -28.66
C LYS A 159 11.43 -23.12 -27.65
N GLU A 160 12.29 -24.12 -27.49
CA GLU A 160 12.13 -25.25 -26.58
C GLU A 160 12.02 -24.82 -25.11
N TYR A 161 12.57 -23.66 -24.74
CA TYR A 161 12.64 -23.17 -23.36
C TYR A 161 11.73 -21.96 -23.08
N ALA A 162 10.88 -21.59 -24.04
CA ALA A 162 10.12 -20.34 -23.95
C ALA A 162 9.16 -20.31 -22.75
N LEU A 163 8.49 -21.43 -22.41
CA LEU A 163 7.62 -21.49 -21.23
C LEU A 163 8.40 -21.32 -19.91
N HIS A 164 9.62 -21.87 -19.83
CA HIS A 164 10.46 -21.75 -18.63
C HIS A 164 10.92 -20.32 -18.43
N PHE A 165 11.42 -19.74 -19.52
CA PHE A 165 11.82 -18.36 -19.58
C PHE A 165 10.68 -17.43 -19.15
N VAL A 166 9.46 -17.63 -19.66
CA VAL A 166 8.30 -16.81 -19.30
C VAL A 166 7.90 -16.99 -17.83
N THR A 167 7.87 -18.24 -17.34
CA THR A 167 7.49 -18.53 -15.95
C THR A 167 8.44 -17.89 -14.95
N TYR A 168 9.74 -17.97 -15.23
CA TYR A 168 10.78 -17.34 -14.41
C TYR A 168 10.78 -15.81 -14.57
N THR A 169 10.68 -15.29 -15.79
CA THR A 169 10.63 -13.84 -16.07
C THR A 169 9.47 -13.19 -15.31
N THR A 170 8.28 -13.79 -15.37
CA THR A 170 7.11 -13.26 -14.65
C THR A 170 7.26 -13.34 -13.12
N PHE A 171 8.10 -14.24 -12.59
CA PHE A 171 8.45 -14.27 -11.18
C PHE A 171 9.45 -13.15 -10.81
N ILE A 172 10.58 -13.06 -11.51
CA ILE A 172 11.64 -12.10 -11.17
C ILE A 172 11.21 -10.65 -11.40
N VAL A 173 10.45 -10.39 -12.46
CA VAL A 173 9.92 -9.05 -12.78
C VAL A 173 8.96 -8.54 -11.67
N GLN A 174 8.18 -9.44 -11.06
CA GLN A 174 7.34 -9.09 -9.90
C GLN A 174 8.18 -8.78 -8.66
N LEU A 175 9.28 -9.50 -8.44
CA LEU A 175 10.19 -9.20 -7.33
C LEU A 175 10.93 -7.88 -7.54
N MET A 176 11.31 -7.57 -8.78
CA MET A 176 12.05 -6.38 -9.14
C MET A 176 11.24 -5.09 -8.95
N VAL A 177 9.94 -5.11 -9.27
CA VAL A 177 9.13 -3.87 -9.32
C VAL A 177 9.20 -3.05 -8.03
N VAL A 178 9.25 -3.71 -6.87
CA VAL A 178 9.26 -3.06 -5.55
C VAL A 178 10.61 -2.35 -5.28
N PRO A 179 11.77 -3.02 -5.31
CA PRO A 179 13.08 -2.35 -5.24
C PRO A 179 13.23 -1.18 -6.21
N PHE A 180 12.83 -1.35 -7.49
CA PHE A 180 12.90 -0.27 -8.48
C PHE A 180 12.01 0.90 -8.11
N TRP A 181 10.79 0.63 -7.61
CA TRP A 181 9.90 1.66 -7.12
C TRP A 181 10.51 2.42 -5.94
N CYS A 182 11.03 1.70 -4.95
CA CYS A 182 11.68 2.29 -3.78
C CYS A 182 12.89 3.14 -4.18
N LEU A 183 13.70 2.67 -5.14
CA LEU A 183 14.84 3.40 -5.68
C LEU A 183 14.39 4.67 -6.41
N TYR A 184 13.42 4.55 -7.33
CA TYR A 184 12.87 5.67 -8.08
C TYR A 184 12.29 6.75 -7.18
N THR A 185 11.47 6.37 -6.19
CA THR A 185 10.86 7.33 -5.26
C THR A 185 11.91 8.06 -4.42
N ARG A 186 13.02 7.39 -4.05
CA ARG A 186 14.13 8.04 -3.36
C ARG A 186 14.94 8.98 -4.23
N MET A 187 15.31 8.54 -5.43
CA MET A 187 16.01 9.39 -6.38
C MET A 187 15.18 10.64 -6.66
N LYS A 188 13.88 10.47 -6.90
CA LYS A 188 12.95 11.59 -7.05
C LYS A 188 12.93 12.49 -5.82
N ASN A 189 12.85 11.94 -4.61
CA ASN A 189 12.87 12.74 -3.38
C ASN A 189 14.17 13.53 -3.21
N ILE A 190 15.31 12.99 -3.62
CA ILE A 190 16.61 13.67 -3.53
C ILE A 190 16.72 14.77 -4.58
N MET A 191 16.41 14.45 -5.84
CA MET A 191 16.44 15.40 -6.96
C MET A 191 15.45 16.54 -6.77
N THR A 192 14.28 16.26 -6.19
CA THR A 192 13.28 17.28 -5.88
C THR A 192 13.73 18.04 -4.62
N CYS A 193 14.31 19.23 -4.81
CA CYS A 193 14.78 20.08 -3.71
C CYS A 193 13.63 20.67 -2.87
N SER A 194 12.38 20.62 -3.35
CA SER A 194 11.21 21.11 -2.61
C SER A 194 10.84 20.20 -1.44
N ARG A 195 10.96 20.72 -0.22
CA ARG A 195 10.53 20.06 1.03
C ARG A 195 9.04 19.71 1.02
N ILE A 196 8.22 20.50 0.34
CA ILE A 196 6.76 20.31 0.27
C ILE A 196 6.45 19.05 -0.53
N GLN A 197 7.11 18.86 -1.67
CA GLN A 197 6.87 17.74 -2.57
C GLN A 197 7.37 16.39 -1.98
N ARG A 198 8.44 16.42 -1.18
CA ARG A 198 8.93 15.24 -0.45
C ARG A 198 7.92 14.68 0.56
N ARG A 199 7.12 15.54 1.19
CA ARG A 199 6.10 15.14 2.18
C ARG A 199 4.88 14.46 1.56
N VAL A 200 4.75 14.53 0.24
CA VAL A 200 3.60 14.03 -0.51
C VAL A 200 3.89 12.67 -1.15
N SER A 201 5.16 12.23 -1.20
CA SER A 201 5.52 10.89 -1.63
C SER A 201 5.02 9.86 -0.60
N THR A 202 4.19 8.94 -1.04
CA THR A 202 3.63 7.82 -0.25
C THR A 202 4.71 6.99 0.43
N MET A 203 5.75 6.62 -0.33
CA MET A 203 6.91 5.88 0.17
C MET A 203 7.91 6.74 0.94
N SER A 204 7.55 7.98 1.30
CA SER A 204 8.39 8.78 2.19
C SER A 204 8.18 8.36 3.64
N ARG A 205 9.26 8.36 4.43
CA ARG A 205 9.19 8.08 5.87
C ARG A 205 8.18 8.99 6.58
N ALA A 206 8.15 10.26 6.21
CA ALA A 206 7.26 11.25 6.80
C ALA A 206 5.78 10.93 6.53
N PHE A 207 5.46 10.47 5.32
CA PHE A 207 4.10 10.05 4.97
C PHE A 207 3.70 8.80 5.76
N ILE A 208 4.53 7.76 5.74
CA ILE A 208 4.27 6.51 6.46
C ILE A 208 4.14 6.73 7.97
N ALA A 209 5.03 7.53 8.56
CA ALA A 209 4.96 7.86 9.99
C ALA A 209 3.68 8.61 10.35
N ARG A 210 3.26 9.58 9.52
CA ARG A 210 1.98 10.27 9.70
C ARG A 210 0.82 9.28 9.66
N ARG A 211 0.83 8.34 8.71
CA ARG A 211 -0.21 7.32 8.53
C ARG A 211 -0.29 6.36 9.73
N ILE A 212 0.86 5.91 10.24
CA ILE A 212 0.93 5.08 11.45
C ILE A 212 0.41 5.84 12.67
N ASN A 213 0.69 7.13 12.79
CA ASN A 213 0.17 7.96 13.88
C ASN A 213 -1.36 8.10 13.82
N VAL A 214 -1.97 8.14 12.63
CA VAL A 214 -3.43 8.09 12.49
C VAL A 214 -3.99 6.77 13.04
N ILE A 215 -3.35 5.63 12.72
CA ILE A 215 -3.75 4.31 13.23
C ILE A 215 -3.65 4.28 14.76
N ARG A 216 -2.54 4.77 15.32
CA ARG A 216 -2.30 4.78 16.78
C ARG A 216 -3.35 5.61 17.54
N ARG A 217 -3.85 6.69 16.95
CA ARG A 217 -4.93 7.50 17.54
C ARG A 217 -6.28 6.77 17.55
N GLY A 218 -6.49 5.79 16.68
CA GLY A 218 -7.63 4.89 16.73
C GLY A 218 -7.47 3.88 17.88
N ARG A 219 -7.94 4.22 19.09
CA ARG A 219 -7.70 3.46 20.34
C ARG A 219 -8.02 1.95 20.25
N SER A 220 -9.06 1.57 19.49
CA SER A 220 -9.46 0.16 19.26
C SER A 220 -8.66 -0.54 18.16
N GLU A 221 -7.99 0.23 17.30
CA GLU A 221 -7.35 -0.24 16.06
C GLU A 221 -5.83 -0.38 16.19
N ALA A 222 -5.25 -0.10 17.36
CA ALA A 222 -3.82 -0.32 17.63
C ALA A 222 -3.39 -1.79 17.43
N LYS A 223 -4.32 -2.76 17.50
CA LYS A 223 -4.07 -4.18 17.20
C LYS A 223 -3.62 -4.41 15.75
N ILE A 224 -3.91 -3.50 14.83
CA ILE A 224 -3.45 -3.54 13.42
C ILE A 224 -1.93 -3.40 13.33
N LEU A 225 -1.31 -2.70 14.28
CA LEU A 225 0.14 -2.52 14.36
C LEU A 225 0.85 -3.68 15.08
N SER A 226 0.11 -4.74 15.43
CA SER A 226 0.68 -5.92 16.07
C SER A 226 1.57 -6.73 15.11
N TRP A 227 2.33 -7.66 15.69
CA TRP A 227 3.15 -8.60 14.93
C TRP A 227 2.33 -9.55 14.06
N PHE A 228 1.08 -9.84 14.43
CA PHE A 228 0.29 -10.85 13.75
C PHE A 228 -0.01 -10.49 12.27
N PRO A 229 -0.58 -9.32 11.93
CA PRO A 229 -0.76 -8.93 10.53
C PRO A 229 0.55 -8.86 9.73
N PHE A 230 1.64 -8.41 10.37
CA PHE A 230 2.96 -8.37 9.74
C PHE A 230 3.44 -9.76 9.35
N LEU A 231 3.41 -10.70 10.30
CA LEU A 231 3.83 -12.08 10.06
C LEU A 231 2.93 -12.78 9.05
N CYS A 232 1.61 -12.57 9.09
CA CYS A 232 0.70 -13.16 8.10
C CYS A 232 0.98 -12.68 6.66
N ILE A 233 1.22 -11.38 6.47
CA ILE A 233 1.52 -10.82 5.15
C ILE A 233 2.92 -11.23 4.66
N LEU A 234 3.89 -11.34 5.57
CA LEU A 234 5.27 -11.71 5.23
C LEU A 234 5.44 -13.22 5.00
N ALA A 235 4.68 -14.06 5.72
CA ALA A 235 4.84 -15.50 5.72
C ALA A 235 4.76 -16.09 4.31
N LEU A 236 3.71 -15.77 3.55
CA LEU A 236 3.50 -16.39 2.23
C LEU A 236 4.63 -16.08 1.22
N PRO A 237 5.08 -14.81 1.04
CA PRO A 237 6.28 -14.51 0.26
C PRO A 237 7.53 -15.21 0.77
N THR A 238 7.80 -15.18 2.09
CA THR A 238 9.01 -15.81 2.62
C THR A 238 9.02 -17.32 2.44
N MET A 239 7.88 -17.99 2.65
CA MET A 239 7.73 -19.42 2.41
C MET A 239 7.95 -19.76 0.95
N THR A 240 7.51 -18.90 0.03
CA THR A 240 7.78 -19.05 -1.41
C THR A 240 9.28 -18.98 -1.73
N GLY A 241 9.98 -18.01 -1.14
CA GLY A 241 11.44 -17.87 -1.27
C GLY A 241 12.17 -19.09 -0.71
N CYS A 242 11.81 -19.54 0.49
CA CYS A 242 12.36 -20.75 1.12
C CYS A 242 12.06 -22.01 0.32
N PHE A 243 10.85 -22.13 -0.23
CA PHE A 243 10.45 -23.30 -1.01
C PHE A 243 11.26 -23.42 -2.31
N ARG A 244 11.65 -22.29 -2.92
CA ARG A 244 12.57 -22.31 -4.06
C ARG A 244 13.94 -22.86 -3.67
N ILE A 245 14.51 -22.40 -2.56
CA ILE A 245 15.79 -22.90 -2.04
C ILE A 245 15.70 -24.41 -1.75
N LEU A 246 14.59 -24.83 -1.12
CA LEU A 246 14.34 -26.24 -0.81
C LEU A 246 14.24 -27.10 -2.07
N TYR A 247 13.53 -26.62 -3.09
CA TYR A 247 13.41 -27.29 -4.38
C TYR A 247 14.78 -27.46 -5.04
N ASP A 248 15.56 -26.39 -5.13
CA ASP A 248 16.89 -26.44 -5.73
C ASP A 248 17.87 -27.30 -4.89
N TYR A 249 17.72 -27.38 -3.58
CA TYR A 249 18.55 -28.24 -2.73
C TYR A 249 18.26 -29.74 -2.94
N PHE A 250 16.98 -30.12 -3.05
CA PHE A 250 16.59 -31.53 -3.15
C PHE A 250 16.56 -32.09 -4.58
N PHE A 251 16.27 -31.26 -5.59
CA PHE A 251 15.99 -31.73 -6.94
C PHE A 251 17.02 -31.28 -8.00
N ARG A 252 18.00 -30.44 -7.64
CA ARG A 252 19.02 -29.98 -8.59
C ARG A 252 20.23 -30.93 -8.58
N VAL A 253 20.41 -31.63 -9.70
CA VAL A 253 21.29 -32.81 -9.82
C VAL A 253 22.76 -32.49 -10.20
N CYS A 254 23.09 -31.31 -10.76
CA CYS A 254 24.49 -31.00 -11.08
C CYS A 254 25.13 -30.15 -9.96
N LYS A 255 26.08 -30.76 -9.22
CA LYS A 255 26.91 -30.19 -8.14
C LYS A 255 27.86 -29.06 -8.55
N SER A 256 27.84 -28.62 -9.81
CA SER A 256 28.59 -27.45 -10.22
C SER A 256 27.87 -26.22 -9.68
N GLU A 257 28.24 -25.80 -8.47
CA GLU A 257 27.86 -24.54 -7.83
C GLU A 257 28.24 -23.36 -8.73
N SER A 258 27.43 -23.10 -9.76
CA SER A 258 27.54 -21.87 -10.52
C SER A 258 27.17 -20.72 -9.58
N ILE A 259 28.03 -19.70 -9.48
CA ILE A 259 27.79 -18.47 -8.70
C ILE A 259 26.39 -17.90 -8.97
N HIS A 260 25.89 -18.07 -10.21
CA HIS A 260 24.55 -17.68 -10.63
C HIS A 260 23.42 -18.37 -9.82
N GLY A 261 23.57 -19.65 -9.48
CA GLY A 261 22.57 -20.40 -8.69
C GLY A 261 22.39 -19.83 -7.30
N GLU A 262 23.49 -19.59 -6.59
CA GLU A 262 23.50 -18.97 -5.25
C GLU A 262 22.92 -17.56 -5.29
N VAL A 263 23.31 -16.76 -6.29
CA VAL A 263 22.74 -15.41 -6.49
C VAL A 263 21.22 -15.47 -6.67
N GLY A 264 20.72 -16.43 -7.45
CA GLY A 264 19.29 -16.64 -7.65
C GLY A 264 18.53 -17.01 -6.37
N HIS A 265 19.14 -17.78 -5.46
CA HIS A 265 18.56 -18.12 -4.16
C HIS A 265 18.41 -16.89 -3.26
N TRP A 266 19.49 -16.14 -3.11
CA TRP A 266 19.49 -14.91 -2.32
C TRP A 266 18.53 -13.87 -2.90
N ASN A 267 18.48 -13.72 -4.22
CA ASN A 267 17.54 -12.83 -4.89
C ASN A 267 16.09 -13.22 -4.65
N SER A 268 15.78 -14.51 -4.75
CA SER A 268 14.42 -15.03 -4.50
C SER A 268 13.99 -14.78 -3.06
N LEU A 269 14.86 -15.04 -2.08
CA LEU A 269 14.56 -14.85 -0.67
C LEU A 269 14.46 -13.37 -0.32
N LEU A 270 15.49 -12.59 -0.64
CA LEU A 270 15.55 -11.16 -0.33
C LEU A 270 14.45 -10.39 -1.06
N GLY A 271 14.23 -10.68 -2.34
CA GLY A 271 13.15 -10.08 -3.13
C GLY A 271 11.79 -10.39 -2.52
N SER A 272 11.54 -11.64 -2.11
CA SER A 272 10.28 -12.03 -1.46
C SER A 272 10.06 -11.31 -0.13
N VAL A 273 11.12 -11.14 0.69
CA VAL A 273 11.05 -10.38 1.94
C VAL A 273 10.73 -8.91 1.67
N ILE A 274 11.42 -8.28 0.72
CA ILE A 274 11.17 -6.88 0.32
C ILE A 274 9.73 -6.71 -0.17
N TYR A 275 9.26 -7.64 -1.02
CA TYR A 275 7.91 -7.64 -1.55
C TYR A 275 6.84 -7.77 -0.45
N GLY A 276 7.03 -8.69 0.49
CA GLY A 276 6.14 -8.86 1.65
C GLY A 276 6.12 -7.62 2.55
N CYS A 277 7.29 -7.01 2.81
CA CYS A 277 7.40 -5.77 3.57
C CYS A 277 6.68 -4.61 2.87
N PHE A 278 6.80 -4.50 1.55
CA PHE A 278 6.07 -3.51 0.76
C PHE A 278 4.55 -3.70 0.87
N CYS A 279 4.06 -4.93 0.68
CA CYS A 279 2.64 -5.24 0.83
C CYS A 279 2.13 -4.91 2.25
N TYR A 280 2.94 -5.13 3.28
CA TYR A 280 2.60 -4.74 4.64
C TYR A 280 2.49 -3.21 4.81
N ILE A 281 3.38 -2.42 4.21
CA ILE A 281 3.26 -0.95 4.24
C ILE A 281 1.98 -0.49 3.53
N ILE A 282 1.67 -1.06 2.36
CA ILE A 282 0.42 -0.77 1.64
C ILE A 282 -0.81 -1.11 2.50
N TYR A 283 -0.77 -2.24 3.22
CA TYR A 283 -1.81 -2.60 4.18
C TYR A 283 -1.97 -1.56 5.29
N LEU A 284 -0.88 -1.07 5.88
CA LEU A 284 -0.93 -0.01 6.88
C LEU A 284 -1.49 1.30 6.32
N GLU A 285 -1.05 1.70 5.13
CA GLU A 285 -1.57 2.89 4.47
C GLU A 285 -3.08 2.78 4.23
N ARG A 286 -3.55 1.64 3.69
CA ARG A 286 -4.98 1.37 3.51
C ARG A 286 -5.76 1.54 4.81
N ARG A 287 -5.35 0.84 5.87
CA ARG A 287 -6.04 0.90 7.17
C ARG A 287 -6.03 2.31 7.76
N SER A 288 -4.94 3.05 7.58
CA SER A 288 -4.87 4.45 7.99
C SER A 288 -5.91 5.32 7.27
N PHE A 289 -6.11 5.12 5.96
CA PHE A 289 -7.13 5.85 5.20
C PHE A 289 -8.56 5.46 5.59
N GLU A 290 -8.83 4.20 5.91
CA GLU A 290 -10.13 3.75 6.44
C GLU A 290 -10.46 4.44 7.77
N ILE A 291 -9.49 4.49 8.69
CA ILE A 291 -9.65 5.17 9.98
C ILE A 291 -9.85 6.68 9.80
N GLU A 292 -9.05 7.32 8.93
CA GLU A 292 -9.18 8.76 8.68
C GLU A 292 -10.52 9.11 8.04
N ALA A 293 -11.02 8.28 7.12
CA ALA A 293 -12.35 8.45 6.54
C ALA A 293 -13.45 8.44 7.62
N HIS A 294 -13.40 7.46 8.53
CA HIS A 294 -14.34 7.39 9.65
C HIS A 294 -14.25 8.59 10.59
N GLN A 295 -13.04 9.07 10.87
CA GLN A 295 -12.81 10.27 11.67
C GLN A 295 -13.36 11.53 11.00
N ILE A 296 -13.22 11.66 9.68
CA ILE A 296 -13.78 12.77 8.91
C ILE A 296 -15.30 12.75 8.95
N PHE A 297 -15.90 11.57 8.81
CA PHE A 297 -17.35 11.41 8.90
C PHE A 297 -17.89 11.83 10.28
N ARG A 298 -17.28 11.34 11.38
CA ARG A 298 -17.64 11.76 12.74
C ARG A 298 -17.47 13.27 12.94
N TYR A 299 -16.36 13.82 12.47
CA TYR A 299 -16.13 15.26 12.51
C TYR A 299 -17.19 16.05 11.74
N ALA A 300 -17.65 15.55 10.59
CA ALA A 300 -18.71 16.17 9.83
C ALA A 300 -20.06 16.18 10.58
N ILE A 301 -20.36 15.14 11.37
CA ILE A 301 -21.54 15.11 12.23
C ILE A 301 -21.40 16.16 13.35
N GLU A 302 -20.25 16.20 14.02
CA GLU A 302 -19.98 17.14 15.13
C GLU A 302 -20.02 18.61 14.69
N GLN A 303 -19.64 18.92 13.45
CA GLN A 303 -19.66 20.28 12.90
C GLN A 303 -21.04 20.69 12.35
N ALA A 304 -21.97 19.76 12.16
CA ALA A 304 -23.28 20.05 11.58
C ALA A 304 -24.11 21.07 12.39
N PRO A 305 -24.16 21.02 13.75
CA PRO A 305 -24.88 22.00 14.56
C PRO A 305 -24.34 23.43 14.42
N TYR A 306 -23.04 23.58 14.19
CA TYR A 306 -22.35 24.86 14.03
C TYR A 306 -22.38 25.38 12.59
N GLN A 307 -22.94 24.61 11.64
CA GLN A 307 -22.98 24.90 10.21
C GLN A 307 -21.60 25.22 9.60
N ASN A 308 -20.52 24.70 10.19
CA ASN A 308 -19.15 25.00 9.76
C ASN A 308 -18.73 24.13 8.57
N VAL A 309 -19.28 24.46 7.39
CA VAL A 309 -19.06 23.72 6.14
C VAL A 309 -17.58 23.74 5.75
N ASP A 310 -16.94 24.91 5.78
CA ASP A 310 -15.58 25.10 5.25
C ASP A 310 -14.53 24.27 5.99
N ALA A 311 -14.66 24.14 7.31
CA ALA A 311 -13.76 23.29 8.10
C ALA A 311 -13.82 21.82 7.67
N VAL A 312 -15.02 21.32 7.37
CA VAL A 312 -15.23 19.94 6.91
C VAL A 312 -14.76 19.76 5.47
N LEU A 313 -15.08 20.71 4.58
CA LEU A 313 -14.62 20.66 3.19
C LEU A 313 -13.08 20.70 3.10
N SER A 314 -12.43 21.52 3.92
CA SER A 314 -10.97 21.61 4.02
C SER A 314 -10.35 20.27 4.42
N ARG A 315 -10.94 19.60 5.43
CA ARG A 315 -10.47 18.29 5.88
C ARG A 315 -10.67 17.19 4.83
N ILE A 316 -11.82 17.17 4.17
CA ILE A 316 -12.10 16.26 3.04
C ILE A 316 -11.13 16.53 1.89
N ARG A 317 -10.83 17.80 1.58
CA ARG A 317 -9.85 18.19 0.55
C ARG A 317 -8.48 17.62 0.86
N HIS A 318 -7.97 17.83 2.08
CA HIS A 318 -6.65 17.35 2.49
C HIS A 318 -6.52 15.82 2.38
N PHE A 319 -7.55 15.10 2.86
CA PHE A 319 -7.66 13.66 2.73
C PHE A 319 -7.68 13.21 1.26
N SER A 320 -8.51 13.85 0.43
CA SER A 320 -8.67 13.50 -0.98
C SER A 320 -7.37 13.64 -1.78
N ILE A 321 -6.57 14.68 -1.52
CA ILE A 321 -5.29 14.91 -2.21
C ILE A 321 -4.32 13.75 -1.93
N GLN A 322 -4.15 13.38 -0.66
CA GLN A 322 -3.24 12.29 -0.28
C GLN A 322 -3.74 10.94 -0.79
N TYR A 323 -5.05 10.70 -0.68
CA TYR A 323 -5.68 9.49 -1.18
C TYR A 323 -5.56 9.36 -2.71
N LYS A 324 -5.70 10.46 -3.47
CA LYS A 324 -5.53 10.49 -4.93
C LYS A 324 -4.16 9.97 -5.35
N ILE A 325 -3.12 10.42 -4.65
CA ILE A 325 -1.72 10.13 -4.99
C ILE A 325 -1.43 8.65 -4.72
N LEU A 326 -1.84 8.15 -3.55
CA LEU A 326 -1.70 6.74 -3.21
C LEU A 326 -2.46 5.85 -4.19
N ARG A 327 -3.72 6.19 -4.47
CA ARG A 327 -4.55 5.41 -5.38
C ARG A 327 -4.00 5.35 -6.80
N ARG A 328 -3.49 6.46 -7.35
CA ARG A 328 -2.88 6.49 -8.68
C ARG A 328 -1.71 5.50 -8.76
N GLN A 329 -0.89 5.49 -7.73
CA GLN A 329 0.26 4.60 -7.62
C GLN A 329 -0.17 3.14 -7.51
N ILE A 330 -1.05 2.82 -6.57
CA ILE A 330 -1.55 1.45 -6.38
C ILE A 330 -2.24 0.93 -7.65
N ARG A 331 -2.97 1.77 -8.38
CA ARG A 331 -3.57 1.37 -9.66
C ARG A 331 -2.51 0.98 -10.69
N ALA A 332 -1.45 1.77 -10.83
CA ALA A 332 -0.37 1.47 -11.76
C ALA A 332 0.36 0.17 -11.37
N TRP A 333 0.65 0.01 -10.07
CA TRP A 333 1.24 -1.22 -9.53
C TRP A 333 0.34 -2.43 -9.76
N MET A 334 -0.93 -2.37 -9.37
CA MET A 334 -1.86 -3.48 -9.54
C MET A 334 -2.12 -3.82 -11.00
N ALA A 335 -2.17 -2.84 -11.90
CA ALA A 335 -2.26 -3.11 -13.32
C ALA A 335 -1.07 -3.96 -13.77
N PHE A 336 0.16 -3.55 -13.46
CA PHE A 336 1.36 -4.31 -13.73
C PHE A 336 1.32 -5.71 -13.10
N THR A 337 0.98 -5.80 -11.81
CA THR A 337 0.93 -7.07 -11.07
C THR A 337 -0.06 -8.04 -11.71
N ILE A 338 -1.23 -7.55 -12.14
CA ILE A 338 -2.25 -8.37 -12.82
C ILE A 338 -1.73 -8.84 -14.19
N VAL A 339 -1.15 -7.95 -15.02
CA VAL A 339 -0.58 -8.35 -16.33
C VAL A 339 0.38 -9.52 -16.16
N VAL A 340 1.37 -9.33 -15.29
CA VAL A 340 2.51 -10.24 -15.16
C VAL A 340 2.07 -11.54 -14.49
N SER A 341 1.15 -11.46 -13.53
CA SER A 341 0.58 -12.66 -12.89
C SER A 341 -0.32 -13.44 -13.84
N THR A 342 -1.15 -12.78 -14.65
CA THR A 342 -1.97 -13.44 -15.67
C THR A 342 -1.08 -14.10 -16.72
N TRP A 343 -0.07 -13.39 -17.24
CA TRP A 343 0.88 -13.96 -18.19
C TRP A 343 1.56 -15.21 -17.62
N GLY A 344 2.10 -15.11 -16.39
CA GLY A 344 2.74 -16.24 -15.74
C GLY A 344 1.81 -17.40 -15.42
N LEU A 345 0.56 -17.13 -15.03
CA LEU A 345 -0.43 -18.15 -14.72
C LEU A 345 -0.90 -18.87 -15.99
N THR A 346 -1.20 -18.14 -17.06
CA THR A 346 -1.60 -18.74 -18.34
C THR A 346 -0.49 -19.62 -18.89
N SER A 347 0.76 -19.14 -18.91
CA SER A 347 1.90 -19.96 -19.33
C SER A 347 2.07 -21.21 -18.46
N HIS A 348 1.86 -21.09 -17.14
CA HIS A 348 1.94 -22.24 -16.23
C HIS A 348 0.83 -23.28 -16.46
N ILE A 349 -0.41 -22.83 -16.72
CA ILE A 349 -1.53 -23.73 -17.05
C ILE A 349 -1.28 -24.43 -18.38
N THR A 350 -0.83 -23.68 -19.40
CA THR A 350 -0.47 -24.23 -20.71
C THR A 350 0.62 -25.27 -20.58
N TRP A 351 1.67 -25.00 -19.79
CA TRP A 351 2.73 -25.96 -19.52
C TRP A 351 2.19 -27.22 -18.85
N ASN A 352 1.38 -27.07 -17.80
CA ASN A 352 0.76 -28.21 -17.11
C ASN A 352 -0.05 -29.10 -18.06
N TYR A 353 -0.85 -28.49 -18.93
CA TYR A 353 -1.59 -29.22 -19.94
C TYR A 353 -0.65 -30.03 -20.85
N LEU A 354 0.42 -29.41 -21.37
CA LEU A 354 1.39 -30.08 -22.24
C LEU A 354 2.08 -31.24 -21.53
N VAL A 355 2.56 -31.04 -20.30
CA VAL A 355 3.27 -32.07 -19.53
C VAL A 355 2.36 -33.25 -19.21
N PHE A 356 1.15 -33.02 -18.70
CA PHE A 356 0.23 -34.10 -18.32
C PHE A 356 -0.50 -34.72 -19.53
N SER A 357 -0.41 -34.12 -20.72
CA SER A 357 -0.89 -34.74 -21.96
C SER A 357 0.06 -35.80 -22.52
N GLN A 358 1.33 -35.81 -22.08
CA GLN A 358 2.27 -36.85 -22.45
C GLN A 358 1.98 -38.14 -21.68
N LYS A 359 1.71 -39.21 -22.41
CA LYS A 359 1.64 -40.56 -21.84
C LYS A 359 3.09 -41.04 -21.67
N ASP A 360 3.40 -41.63 -20.52
CA ASP A 360 4.66 -42.33 -20.23
C ASP A 360 5.84 -41.51 -19.66
N LEU A 361 5.59 -40.72 -18.60
CA LEU A 361 6.67 -40.11 -17.80
C LEU A 361 7.18 -41.07 -16.69
N PRO A 362 8.51 -41.19 -16.47
CA PRO A 362 9.06 -41.97 -15.37
C PRO A 362 8.59 -41.47 -13.99
N PRO A 363 8.48 -42.33 -12.96
CA PRO A 363 7.99 -41.94 -11.63
C PRO A 363 8.88 -40.88 -10.92
N ASP A 364 10.20 -40.92 -11.10
CA ASP A 364 11.12 -39.94 -10.50
C ASP A 364 11.00 -38.56 -11.14
N VAL A 365 10.77 -38.56 -12.45
CA VAL A 365 10.46 -37.37 -13.25
C VAL A 365 9.14 -36.75 -12.79
N LEU A 366 8.12 -37.59 -12.62
CA LEU A 366 6.79 -37.18 -12.18
C LEU A 366 6.83 -36.51 -10.79
N ARG A 367 7.63 -37.06 -9.86
CA ARG A 367 7.85 -36.44 -8.54
C ARG A 367 8.42 -35.03 -8.66
N THR A 368 9.48 -34.86 -9.45
CA THR A 368 10.14 -33.56 -9.66
C THR A 368 9.18 -32.54 -10.28
N ILE A 369 8.36 -32.98 -11.25
CA ILE A 369 7.32 -32.17 -11.89
C ILE A 369 6.26 -31.72 -10.87
N TYR A 370 5.79 -32.59 -9.97
CA TYR A 370 4.82 -32.20 -8.94
C TYR A 370 5.38 -31.15 -7.98
N PHE A 371 6.63 -31.30 -7.54
CA PHE A 371 7.28 -30.32 -6.66
C PHE A 371 7.49 -28.97 -7.36
N LEU A 372 7.98 -28.99 -8.59
CA LEU A 372 8.10 -27.78 -9.41
C LEU A 372 6.75 -27.11 -9.63
N ASN A 373 5.70 -27.91 -9.87
CA ASN A 373 4.34 -27.42 -10.01
C ASN A 373 3.85 -26.71 -8.78
N ALA A 374 4.05 -27.32 -7.61
CA ALA A 374 3.72 -26.71 -6.33
C ALA A 374 4.48 -25.38 -6.18
N LEU A 375 5.79 -25.36 -6.45
CA LEU A 375 6.62 -24.16 -6.34
C LEU A 375 6.11 -23.01 -7.22
N VAL A 376 5.93 -23.25 -8.52
CA VAL A 376 5.48 -22.22 -9.46
C VAL A 376 4.06 -21.76 -9.10
N THR A 377 3.18 -22.68 -8.73
CA THR A 377 1.82 -22.36 -8.30
C THR A 377 1.82 -21.46 -7.07
N THR A 378 2.61 -21.81 -6.04
CA THR A 378 2.77 -20.99 -4.84
C THR A 378 3.32 -19.60 -5.17
N GLN A 379 4.29 -19.50 -6.09
CA GLN A 379 4.80 -18.21 -6.58
C GLN A 379 3.70 -17.36 -7.20
N LYS A 380 2.93 -17.91 -8.16
CA LYS A 380 1.86 -17.15 -8.84
C LYS A 380 0.73 -16.77 -7.88
N ILE A 381 0.31 -17.67 -7.00
CA ILE A 381 -0.71 -17.39 -5.99
C ILE A 381 -0.24 -16.27 -5.05
N THR A 382 1.02 -16.27 -4.62
CA THR A 382 1.58 -15.24 -3.73
C THR A 382 1.48 -13.85 -4.34
N PHE A 383 1.83 -13.69 -5.62
CA PHE A 383 1.78 -12.39 -6.29
C PHE A 383 0.36 -11.88 -6.57
N ILE A 384 -0.65 -12.74 -6.53
CA ILE A 384 -2.06 -12.36 -6.66
C ILE A 384 -2.67 -12.11 -5.27
N ALA A 385 -2.54 -13.07 -4.36
CA ALA A 385 -3.23 -13.10 -3.08
C ALA A 385 -2.71 -12.04 -2.11
N VAL A 386 -1.38 -11.85 -2.01
CA VAL A 386 -0.79 -10.93 -1.03
C VAL A 386 -1.15 -9.47 -1.33
N PRO A 387 -0.99 -8.95 -2.57
CA PRO A 387 -1.47 -7.62 -2.93
C PRO A 387 -2.97 -7.44 -2.72
N TYR A 388 -3.77 -8.43 -3.14
CA TYR A 388 -5.22 -8.38 -3.00
C TYR A 388 -5.63 -8.24 -1.53
N PHE A 389 -5.01 -9.03 -0.65
CA PHE A 389 -5.26 -8.95 0.79
C PHE A 389 -4.78 -7.64 1.40
N ALA A 390 -3.56 -7.19 1.05
CA ALA A 390 -3.02 -5.92 1.52
C ALA A 390 -3.94 -4.73 1.17
N LEU A 391 -4.49 -4.73 -0.05
CA LEU A 391 -5.39 -3.71 -0.56
C LEU A 391 -6.86 -3.88 -0.16
N GLY A 392 -7.27 -5.04 0.33
CA GLY A 392 -8.69 -5.34 0.55
C GLY A 392 -9.50 -5.42 -0.76
N GLY A 393 -8.88 -5.78 -1.87
CA GLY A 393 -9.50 -5.86 -3.19
C GLY A 393 -8.56 -5.52 -4.36
N LEU A 394 -9.11 -5.34 -5.56
CA LEU A 394 -8.35 -4.93 -6.76
C LEU A 394 -7.96 -3.45 -6.73
N ASN A 395 -8.71 -2.62 -6.00
CA ASN A 395 -8.46 -1.19 -5.85
C ASN A 395 -8.88 -0.70 -4.46
N MET A 396 -8.36 0.47 -4.09
CA MET A 396 -8.73 1.13 -2.83
C MET A 396 -10.06 1.89 -2.89
N ASP A 397 -10.80 1.80 -4.00
CA ASP A 397 -11.96 2.66 -4.29
C ASP A 397 -13.09 2.48 -3.28
N HIS A 398 -13.10 1.36 -2.55
CA HIS A 398 -14.07 1.08 -1.50
C HIS A 398 -14.00 2.11 -0.35
N ILE A 399 -12.82 2.60 0.03
CA ILE A 399 -12.68 3.58 1.13
C ILE A 399 -13.44 4.88 0.82
N TRP A 400 -13.24 5.41 -0.39
CA TRP A 400 -13.94 6.62 -0.81
C TRP A 400 -15.45 6.38 -0.99
N ARG A 401 -15.84 5.20 -1.47
CA ARG A 401 -17.25 4.80 -1.59
C ARG A 401 -17.94 4.78 -0.23
N TYR A 402 -17.33 4.15 0.78
CA TYR A 402 -17.88 4.14 2.14
C TYR A 402 -18.03 5.53 2.73
N LEU A 403 -16.98 6.37 2.65
CA LEU A 403 -17.08 7.76 3.13
C LEU A 403 -18.21 8.54 2.45
N LYS A 404 -18.35 8.36 1.14
CA LYS A 404 -19.43 8.99 0.37
C LYS A 404 -20.79 8.48 0.80
N GLU A 405 -20.95 7.17 0.92
CA GLU A 405 -22.19 6.52 1.34
C GLU A 405 -22.61 7.01 2.73
N ASP A 406 -21.71 6.98 3.70
CA ASP A 406 -21.91 7.47 5.07
C ASP A 406 -22.38 8.94 5.08
N ILE A 407 -21.66 9.83 4.39
CA ILE A 407 -22.03 11.25 4.27
C ILE A 407 -23.39 11.43 3.58
N THR A 408 -23.71 10.62 2.57
CA THR A 408 -24.99 10.74 1.86
C THR A 408 -26.19 10.23 2.67
N HIS A 409 -25.97 9.25 3.55
CA HIS A 409 -27.00 8.71 4.43
C HIS A 409 -27.32 9.64 5.61
N CYS A 410 -26.36 10.45 6.06
CA CYS A 410 -26.62 11.53 7.02
C CYS A 410 -27.34 12.71 6.38
N ARG A 411 -28.68 12.63 6.31
CA ARG A 411 -29.56 13.73 5.93
C ARG A 411 -30.53 14.06 7.05
N GLU A 412 -30.02 14.69 8.09
CA GLU A 412 -30.90 15.28 9.08
C GLU A 412 -31.63 16.49 8.48
N HIS A 413 -32.96 16.49 8.58
CA HIS A 413 -33.80 17.60 8.10
C HIS A 413 -33.40 18.94 8.73
N LYS A 414 -32.92 18.92 9.98
CA LYS A 414 -32.49 20.10 10.74
C LYS A 414 -31.29 20.83 10.11
N TYR A 415 -30.37 20.11 9.46
CA TYR A 415 -29.14 20.68 8.88
C TYR A 415 -29.06 20.46 7.36
N LYS A 416 -30.20 20.53 6.66
CA LYS A 416 -30.32 20.21 5.23
C LYS A 416 -29.37 21.03 4.33
N LYS A 417 -29.19 22.34 4.60
CA LYS A 417 -28.29 23.21 3.82
C LYS A 417 -26.82 22.77 3.95
N TYR A 418 -26.38 22.51 5.17
CA TYR A 418 -25.04 22.02 5.50
C TYR A 418 -24.74 20.69 4.78
N TRP A 419 -25.58 19.67 4.99
CA TRP A 419 -25.39 18.36 4.36
C TRP A 419 -25.45 18.42 2.84
N LYS A 420 -26.31 19.29 2.26
CA LYS A 420 -26.36 19.49 0.80
C LYS A 420 -25.02 19.98 0.26
N ALA A 421 -24.39 20.96 0.91
CA ALA A 421 -23.09 21.50 0.49
C ALA A 421 -21.99 20.42 0.56
N VAL A 422 -21.90 19.70 1.68
CA VAL A 422 -20.92 18.62 1.87
C VAL A 422 -21.12 17.50 0.83
N ILE A 423 -22.37 17.06 0.60
CA ILE A 423 -22.69 16.01 -0.37
C ILE A 423 -22.34 16.43 -1.81
N ILE A 424 -22.63 17.68 -2.21
CA ILE A 424 -22.26 18.19 -3.54
C ILE A 424 -20.75 18.12 -3.71
N TYR A 425 -20.00 18.63 -2.74
CA TYR A 425 -18.54 18.63 -2.78
C TYR A 425 -17.93 17.23 -2.89
N VAL A 426 -18.41 16.27 -2.07
CA VAL A 426 -17.95 14.87 -2.12
C VAL A 426 -18.29 14.22 -3.47
N LYS A 427 -19.46 14.54 -4.06
CA LYS A 427 -19.84 14.05 -5.40
C LYS A 427 -18.96 14.62 -6.50
N ASP A 428 -18.58 15.88 -6.42
CA ASP A 428 -17.72 16.53 -7.41
C ASP A 428 -16.30 15.96 -7.39
N ILE A 429 -15.74 15.76 -6.20
CA ILE A 429 -14.46 15.06 -6.04
C ILE A 429 -14.53 13.62 -6.59
N ASN A 430 -15.65 12.91 -6.40
CA ASN A 430 -15.80 11.55 -6.90
C ASN A 430 -15.68 11.45 -8.44
N LYS A 431 -16.09 12.48 -9.19
CA LYS A 431 -15.92 12.50 -10.65
C LYS A 431 -14.44 12.54 -11.06
N MET A 432 -13.58 13.18 -10.26
CA MET A 432 -12.13 13.17 -10.48
C MET A 432 -11.47 11.82 -10.18
N PHE A 433 -12.23 10.91 -9.57
CA PHE A 433 -11.77 9.66 -8.99
C PHE A 433 -12.24 8.42 -9.77
N SER A 434 -13.26 8.53 -10.61
CA SER A 434 -13.64 7.49 -11.55
C SER A 434 -12.54 7.30 -12.60
N GLY A 435 -11.75 6.25 -12.46
CA GLY A 435 -10.83 5.77 -13.49
C GLY A 435 -11.27 4.35 -13.84
N ILE A 436 -11.37 4.07 -15.13
CA ILE A 436 -11.93 2.83 -15.63
C ILE A 436 -10.91 1.69 -15.41
N LEU A 437 -11.39 0.51 -15.02
CA LEU A 437 -10.61 -0.74 -14.91
C LEU A 437 -10.05 -1.26 -16.25
N THR A 438 -10.31 -0.54 -17.35
CA THR A 438 -9.90 -0.87 -18.72
C THR A 438 -8.43 -1.28 -18.85
N PRO A 439 -7.45 -0.59 -18.22
CA PRO A 439 -6.05 -0.98 -18.36
C PRO A 439 -5.80 -2.40 -17.84
N SER A 440 -6.42 -2.79 -16.72
CA SER A 440 -6.28 -4.13 -16.15
C SER A 440 -6.92 -5.18 -17.05
N ILE A 441 -8.07 -4.89 -17.66
CA ILE A 441 -8.76 -5.84 -18.56
C ILE A 441 -7.97 -6.06 -19.85
N ILE A 442 -7.53 -4.98 -20.50
CA ILE A 442 -6.68 -5.05 -21.71
C ILE A 442 -5.39 -5.81 -21.41
N SER A 443 -4.81 -5.52 -20.25
CA SER A 443 -3.60 -6.18 -19.76
C SER A 443 -3.78 -7.67 -19.52
N THR A 444 -4.88 -8.09 -18.92
CA THR A 444 -5.22 -9.51 -18.74
C THR A 444 -5.36 -10.19 -20.11
N GLY A 445 -6.03 -9.55 -21.08
CA GLY A 445 -6.15 -10.05 -22.45
C GLY A 445 -4.78 -10.24 -23.12
N LEU A 446 -3.87 -9.28 -22.95
CA LEU A 446 -2.49 -9.39 -23.45
C LEU A 446 -1.73 -10.54 -22.78
N GLY A 447 -1.84 -10.70 -21.47
CA GLY A 447 -1.22 -11.80 -20.73
C GLY A 447 -1.72 -13.18 -21.20
N ILE A 448 -3.02 -13.31 -21.46
CA ILE A 448 -3.61 -14.55 -21.99
C ILE A 448 -3.09 -14.83 -23.41
N TYR A 449 -3.12 -13.83 -24.30
CA TYR A 449 -2.62 -13.96 -25.67
C TYR A 449 -1.15 -14.41 -25.72
N LEU A 450 -0.30 -13.78 -24.90
CA LEU A 450 1.12 -14.14 -24.79
C LEU A 450 1.32 -15.55 -24.24
N GLY A 451 0.49 -15.99 -23.29
CA GLY A 451 0.59 -17.33 -22.73
C GLY A 451 0.19 -18.44 -23.71
N LEU A 452 -0.85 -18.21 -24.53
CA LEU A 452 -1.39 -19.21 -25.46
C LEU A 452 -0.54 -19.41 -26.72
N ASN A 453 0.23 -18.43 -27.16
CA ASN A 453 1.04 -18.53 -28.39
C ASN A 453 2.38 -19.28 -28.22
N LEU A 454 2.66 -19.87 -27.05
CA LEU A 454 3.94 -20.52 -26.74
C LEU A 454 3.97 -22.03 -27.05
N THR A 455 2.90 -22.61 -27.63
CA THR A 455 2.58 -24.04 -27.52
C THR A 455 3.25 -25.00 -28.51
N ASN A 456 3.64 -24.58 -29.71
CA ASN A 456 3.87 -25.55 -30.79
C ASN A 456 5.25 -26.24 -30.81
N SER A 457 6.19 -25.92 -29.92
CA SER A 457 7.57 -26.44 -30.00
C SER A 457 8.32 -26.45 -28.66
N GLN A 458 7.69 -26.91 -27.58
CA GLN A 458 8.27 -26.93 -26.23
C GLN A 458 8.90 -28.29 -25.92
N ASP A 459 10.12 -28.29 -25.35
CA ASP A 459 10.75 -29.50 -24.84
C ASP A 459 10.42 -29.66 -23.35
N ILE A 460 9.72 -30.75 -23.02
CA ILE A 460 9.30 -31.08 -21.66
C ILE A 460 10.46 -31.70 -20.87
N GLY A 461 11.43 -32.34 -21.54
CA GLY A 461 12.58 -33.00 -20.92
C GLY A 461 13.46 -32.05 -20.12
N PHE A 462 13.61 -30.82 -20.60
CA PHE A 462 14.42 -29.77 -19.97
C PHE A 462 13.93 -29.36 -18.57
N TRP A 463 12.62 -29.39 -18.30
CA TRP A 463 12.03 -28.91 -17.05
C TRP A 463 12.24 -29.84 -15.85
N ILE A 464 12.61 -31.09 -16.12
CA ILE A 464 13.01 -32.09 -15.14
C ILE A 464 14.42 -31.76 -14.60
N GLY A 465 15.10 -30.83 -15.27
CA GLY A 465 16.39 -30.26 -14.96
C GLY A 465 17.26 -30.28 -16.22
N PRO A 466 18.00 -29.21 -16.55
CA PRO A 466 19.04 -29.26 -17.59
C PRO A 466 20.07 -30.38 -17.36
N ALA A 467 20.11 -30.93 -16.14
CA ALA A 467 20.99 -31.99 -15.68
C ALA A 467 20.67 -33.38 -16.22
N THR A 468 19.40 -33.78 -16.35
CA THR A 468 19.07 -35.15 -16.82
C THR A 468 19.44 -35.32 -18.30
N VAL A 469 19.43 -34.24 -19.07
CA VAL A 469 19.84 -34.21 -20.48
C VAL A 469 21.31 -33.80 -20.62
N GLY A 470 21.78 -32.78 -19.91
CA GLY A 470 23.12 -32.18 -20.08
C GLY A 470 24.27 -32.81 -19.29
N CYS A 471 24.03 -33.40 -18.10
CA CYS A 471 25.08 -34.11 -17.36
C CYS A 471 25.41 -35.49 -18.00
N ASN A 472 24.63 -35.96 -19.00
CA ASN A 472 24.97 -37.10 -19.88
C ASN A 472 25.67 -36.68 -21.20
N LEU A 473 25.46 -35.47 -21.69
CA LEU A 473 26.07 -34.96 -22.93
C LEU A 473 27.57 -34.64 -22.79
N THR A 474 28.08 -34.49 -21.56
CA THR A 474 29.52 -34.27 -21.30
C THR A 474 30.35 -35.56 -21.23
N ASN A 475 29.74 -36.74 -21.35
CA ASN A 475 30.45 -38.03 -21.38
C ASN A 475 30.61 -38.64 -22.79
N HIS A 476 30.21 -37.94 -23.87
CA HIS A 476 30.55 -38.33 -25.23
C HIS A 476 31.71 -37.47 -25.78
N THR A 477 32.89 -37.66 -25.21
CA THR A 477 34.14 -37.55 -25.95
C THR A 477 34.90 -38.87 -25.79
N GLY A 478 34.62 -39.76 -26.73
CA GLY A 478 35.30 -41.03 -26.96
C GLY A 478 35.15 -41.36 -28.43
#